data_AF-R9BRT0-F1
#
_entry.id   AF-R9BRT0-F1
#
_cell.length_a   1.000
_cell.length_b   1.000
_cell.length_c   1.000
_cell.angle_alpha   90.00
_cell.angle_beta   90.00
_cell.angle_gamma   90.00
#
_symmetry.space_group_name_H-M   'P 1'
#
loop_
_entity.id
_entity.type
_entity.pdbx_description
1 polymer ?
#
loop_
_entity_poly.entity_id
_entity_poly.type
_entity_poly.pdbx_seq_one_letter_code
_entity_poly.pdbx_strand_id
1 'polypeptide(L)' 'LGGDRFKVVLNELNLAYNNQLSTNSMDAHKNWIEVFLKEYYDPLYKYSLENNKDKIIFRGNSLEVNEFL' A
#
# COMPACT_ATOMS: atom_id res chain seq x y z
N LEU A 1 -8.27 -1.67 17.41
CA LEU A 1 -8.49 -2.54 16.23
C LEU A 1 -7.28 -2.61 15.27
N GLY A 2 -6.06 -2.24 15.69
CA GLY A 2 -4.87 -2.26 14.80
C GLY A 2 -4.08 -3.58 14.76
N GLY A 3 -4.35 -4.53 15.65
CA GLY A 3 -3.54 -5.74 15.79
C GLY A 3 -3.90 -6.87 14.82
N ASP A 4 -5.18 -7.05 14.48
CA ASP A 4 -5.61 -8.25 13.74
C ASP A 4 -5.32 -8.17 12.25
N ARG A 5 -5.41 -6.97 11.65
CA ARG A 5 -5.02 -6.75 10.24
C ARG A 5 -3.52 -6.89 10.05
N PHE A 6 -2.72 -6.46 11.03
CA PHE A 6 -1.28 -6.63 11.00
C PHE A 6 -0.86 -8.11 11.03
N LYS A 7 -1.57 -8.94 11.80
CA LYS A 7 -1.35 -10.40 11.80
C LYS A 7 -1.64 -11.03 10.44
N VAL A 8 -2.68 -10.58 9.73
CA VAL A 8 -3.01 -11.07 8.38
C VAL A 8 -1.87 -10.77 7.41
N VAL A 9 -1.39 -9.52 7.38
CA VAL A 9 -0.27 -9.13 6.51
C VAL A 9 1.00 -9.92 6.83
N LEU A 10 1.32 -10.11 8.12
CA LEU A 10 2.46 -10.92 8.53
C LEU A 10 2.33 -12.39 8.13
N ASN A 11 1.13 -12.95 8.22
CA ASN A 11 0.89 -14.33 7.79
C ASN A 11 1.13 -14.50 6.29
N GLU A 12 0.57 -13.59 5.48
CA GLU A 12 0.76 -13.59 4.02
C GLU A 12 2.23 -13.37 3.62
N LEU A 13 2.96 -12.51 4.34
CA LEU A 13 4.39 -12.33 4.16
C LEU A 13 5.16 -13.65 4.41
N ASN A 14 4.87 -14.33 5.52
CA ASN A 14 5.54 -15.59 5.85
C ASN A 14 5.24 -16.68 4.81
N LEU A 15 3.99 -16.74 4.32
CA LEU A 15 3.61 -17.65 3.23
C LEU A 15 4.39 -17.34 1.95
N ALA A 16 4.45 -16.06 1.55
CA ALA A 16 5.19 -15.63 0.38
C ALA A 16 6.69 -15.95 0.49
N TYR A 17 7.28 -15.73 1.66
CA TYR A 17 8.68 -16.03 1.92
C TYR A 17 8.99 -17.53 1.79
N ASN A 18 8.15 -18.40 2.35
CA ASN A 18 8.30 -19.85 2.20
C ASN A 18 8.12 -20.30 0.73
N ASN A 19 7.21 -19.66 -0.01
CA ASN A 19 7.04 -19.91 -1.43
C ASN A 19 8.28 -19.50 -2.24
N GLN A 20 8.87 -18.35 -1.93
CA GLN A 20 10.11 -17.91 -2.54
C GLN A 20 11.25 -18.88 -2.27
N LEU A 21 11.42 -19.36 -1.04
CA LEU A 21 12.48 -20.31 -0.71
C LEU A 21 12.35 -21.65 -1.45
N SER A 22 11.11 -22.09 -1.71
CA SER A 22 10.84 -23.38 -2.36
C SER A 22 10.81 -23.31 -3.90
N THR A 23 10.47 -22.15 -4.48
CA THR A 23 10.22 -22.02 -5.93
C THR A 23 11.11 -20.98 -6.62
N ASN A 24 11.84 -20.17 -5.85
CA ASN A 24 12.56 -18.98 -6.29
C ASN A 24 11.67 -17.90 -6.97
N SER A 25 10.34 -18.04 -6.88
CA SER A 25 9.37 -17.05 -7.36
C SER A 25 9.08 -16.00 -6.30
N MET A 26 8.89 -14.75 -6.74
CA MET A 26 8.54 -13.62 -5.87
C MET A 26 7.06 -13.22 -6.00
N ASP A 27 6.27 -13.90 -6.85
CA ASP A 27 4.91 -13.47 -7.17
C ASP A 27 3.99 -13.41 -5.95
N ALA A 28 4.14 -14.34 -5.01
CA ALA A 28 3.35 -14.38 -3.79
C ALA A 28 3.52 -13.12 -2.90
N HIS A 29 4.61 -12.36 -3.04
CA HIS A 29 4.82 -11.14 -2.26
C HIS A 29 3.83 -10.02 -2.65
N LYS A 30 3.28 -10.04 -3.87
CA LYS A 30 2.30 -9.03 -4.32
C LYS A 30 1.07 -8.99 -3.40
N ASN A 31 0.65 -10.13 -2.89
CA ASN A 31 -0.57 -10.27 -2.09
C ASN A 31 -0.52 -9.46 -0.79
N TRP A 32 0.52 -9.67 0.03
CA TRP A 32 0.63 -8.94 1.31
C TRP A 32 0.97 -7.47 1.09
N ILE A 33 1.73 -7.14 0.04
CA ILE A 33 2.05 -5.74 -0.32
C ILE A 33 0.78 -4.97 -0.66
N GLU A 34 -0.11 -5.54 -1.49
CA GLU A 34 -1.37 -4.90 -1.87
C GLU A 34 -2.24 -4.61 -0.65
N VAL A 35 -2.43 -5.60 0.23
CA VAL A 35 -3.21 -5.44 1.45
C VAL A 35 -2.57 -4.39 2.36
N PHE A 36 -1.26 -4.44 2.54
CA PHE A 36 -0.54 -3.49 3.37
C PHE A 36 -0.67 -2.05 2.87
N LEU A 37 -0.53 -1.83 1.56
CA LEU A 37 -0.66 -0.51 0.97
C LEU A 37 -2.08 0.03 1.15
N LYS A 38 -3.10 -0.75 0.77
CA LYS A 38 -4.50 -0.32 0.82
C LYS A 38 -5.02 -0.09 2.24
N GLU A 39 -4.59 -0.92 3.18
CA GLU A 39 -5.19 -0.93 4.53
C GLU A 39 -4.42 -0.10 5.54
N TYR A 40 -3.13 0.17 5.31
CA TYR A 40 -2.29 0.92 6.25
C TYR A 40 -1.76 2.22 5.67
N TYR A 41 -1.19 2.18 4.46
CA TYR A 41 -0.57 3.38 3.86
C TYR A 41 -1.60 4.32 3.23
N ASP A 42 -2.58 3.83 2.47
CA ASP A 42 -3.59 4.68 1.83
C ASP A 42 -4.39 5.54 2.83
N PRO A 43 -4.85 5.00 3.99
CA PRO A 43 -5.51 5.83 5.01
C PRO A 43 -4.58 6.89 5.61
N LEU A 44 -3.30 6.56 5.79
CA LEU A 44 -2.30 7.48 6.34
C LEU A 44 -1.98 8.61 5.35
N TYR A 45 -1.89 8.30 4.06
CA TYR A 45 -1.75 9.30 3.00
C TYR A 45 -3.00 10.18 2.88
N LYS A 46 -4.21 9.60 2.96
CA LYS A 46 -5.46 10.37 2.99
C LYS A 46 -5.48 11.35 4.16
N TYR A 47 -5.14 10.91 5.36
CA TYR A 47 -5.06 11.78 6.54
C TYR A 47 -4.04 12.91 6.35
N SER A 48 -2.87 12.58 5.82
CA SER A 48 -1.81 13.57 5.55
C SER A 48 -2.23 14.60 4.50
N LEU A 49 -2.93 14.16 3.45
CA LEU A 49 -3.53 15.03 2.44
C LEU A 49 -4.62 15.92 3.04
N GLU A 50 -5.44 15.38 3.94
CA GLU A 50 -6.48 16.15 4.61
C GLU A 50 -5.91 17.28 5.48
N ASN A 51 -4.79 17.03 6.14
CA ASN A 51 -4.08 18.02 6.96
C ASN A 51 -3.30 19.05 6.15
N ASN A 52 -3.01 18.79 4.87
CA ASN A 52 -2.26 19.68 3.99
C ASN A 52 -3.11 20.19 2.82
N LYS A 53 -4.45 20.17 2.92
CA LYS A 53 -5.36 20.61 1.85
C LYS A 53 -5.01 22.00 1.32
N ASP A 54 -4.63 22.92 2.20
CA ASP A 54 -4.31 24.30 1.84
C ASP A 54 -3.06 24.45 0.98
N LYS A 55 -2.22 23.42 0.88
CA LYS A 55 -1.01 23.39 0.04
C LYS A 55 -1.23 22.73 -1.33
N ILE A 56 -2.42 22.17 -1.57
CA ILE A 56 -2.72 21.47 -2.82
C ILE A 56 -3.13 22.50 -3.87
N ILE A 57 -2.21 22.84 -4.79
CA ILE A 57 -2.47 23.79 -5.89
C ILE A 57 -3.20 23.16 -7.09
N PHE A 58 -3.21 21.83 -7.18
CA PHE A 58 -3.87 21.08 -8.25
C PHE A 58 -4.26 19.67 -7.78
N ARG A 59 -5.40 19.17 -8.24
CA ARG A 59 -5.90 17.81 -7.96
C ARG A 59 -6.59 17.25 -9.21
N GLY A 60 -6.11 16.11 -9.69
CA GLY A 60 -6.66 15.39 -10.82
C GLY A 60 -6.27 13.92 -10.79
N ASN A 61 -6.66 13.17 -11.81
CA ASN A 61 -6.19 11.82 -12.05
C ASN A 61 -4.72 11.81 -12.50
N SER A 62 -4.13 10.62 -12.66
CA SER A 62 -2.71 10.49 -13.00
C SER A 62 -2.31 11.19 -14.30
N LEU A 63 -3.18 11.25 -15.30
CA LEU A 63 -2.91 11.94 -16.57
C LEU A 63 -2.97 13.46 -16.37
N GLU A 64 -4.04 13.94 -15.74
CA GLU A 64 -4.23 15.38 -15.46
C GLU A 64 -3.10 15.95 -14.60
N VAL A 65 -2.62 15.19 -13.61
CA VAL A 65 -1.47 15.59 -12.78
C VAL A 65 -0.18 15.59 -13.59
N ASN A 66 -0.01 14.65 -14.52
CA ASN A 66 1.17 14.62 -15.39
C ASN A 66 1.20 15.81 -16.35
N GLU A 67 0.05 16.20 -16.90
CA GLU A 67 -0.08 17.36 -17.78
C GLU A 67 0.11 18.70 -17.06
N PHE A 68 -0.13 18.76 -15.76
CA PHE A 68 0.06 19.96 -14.93
C PHE A 68 1.53 20.22 -14.53
N LEU A 69 2.39 19.18 -14.51
CA LEU A 69 3.81 19.24 -14.12
C LEU A 69 4.71 19.81 -15.23
#